data_AF-A0A2H5W6I1-F1
#
_entry.id   AF-A0A2H5W6I1-F1
#
_cell.length_a   1.000
_cell.length_b   1.000
_cell.length_c   1.000
_cell.angle_alpha   90.00
_cell.angle_beta   90.00
_cell.angle_gamma   90.00
#
_symmetry.space_group_name_H-M   'P 1'
#
loop_
_entity.id
_entity.type
_entity.pdbx_description
1 polymer ?
#
loop_
_entity_poly.entity_id
_entity_poly.type
_entity_poly.pdbx_seq_one_letter_code
_entity_poly.pdbx_strand_id
1 'polypeptide(L)' 'MARGEPSFRDLIDLGKELDRHYIGARYPNFYPAGAPYRYYTEEIARRCVRYAASILSAVRKFIKR' A
#
# COMPACT_ATOMS: atom_id res chain seq x y z
N MET A 1 13.65 16.96 -12.90
CA MET A 1 13.19 15.95 -11.92
C MET A 1 12.19 16.62 -10.99
N ALA A 2 10.96 16.12 -10.90
CA ALA A 2 9.96 16.67 -9.98
C ALA A 2 10.46 16.51 -8.53
N ARG A 3 10.47 17.60 -7.77
CA ARG A 3 10.76 17.53 -6.33
C ARG A 3 9.53 16.94 -5.64
N GLY A 4 9.72 15.84 -4.91
CA GLY A 4 8.65 15.25 -4.09
C GLY A 4 8.21 16.20 -2.98
N GLU A 5 6.94 16.11 -2.57
CA GLU A 5 6.39 16.89 -1.46
C GLU A 5 7.01 16.40 -0.13
N PRO A 6 7.76 17.24 0.62
CA PRO A 6 8.46 16.82 1.83
C PRO A 6 7.55 16.21 2.90
N SER A 7 6.30 16.66 2.99
CA SER A 7 5.32 16.11 3.94
C SER A 7 4.91 14.66 3.64
N PHE A 8 5.30 14.09 2.50
CA PHE A 8 5.05 12.68 2.16
C PHE A 8 6.23 11.75 2.41
N ARG A 9 7.36 12.25 2.93
CA ARG A 9 8.59 11.45 3.12
C ARG A 9 8.35 10.18 3.95
N ASP A 10 7.56 10.28 5.01
CA ASP A 10 7.27 9.16 5.92
C ASP A 10 6.24 8.17 5.36
N LEU A 11 5.62 8.47 4.21
CA LEU A 11 4.62 7.63 3.56
C LEU A 11 5.22 6.70 2.52
N ILE A 12 6.48 6.91 2.14
CA ILE A 12 7.13 6.18 1.05
C ILE A 12 7.18 4.67 1.35
N ASP A 13 7.55 4.28 2.56
CA ASP A 13 7.64 2.87 2.91
C ASP A 13 6.25 2.22 3.07
N LEU A 14 5.23 3.00 3.45
CA LEU A 14 3.84 2.54 3.43
C LEU A 14 3.40 2.24 1.99
N GLY A 15 3.73 3.12 1.05
CA GLY A 15 3.45 2.93 -0.38
C GLY A 15 4.14 1.69 -0.95
N LYS A 16 5.44 1.52 -0.65
CA LYS A 16 6.20 0.33 -1.08
C LYS A 16 5.60 -0.98 -0.57
N GLU A 17 5.02 -1.00 0.64
CA GLU A 17 4.32 -2.19 1.13
C GLU A 17 3.06 -2.44 0.31
N LEU A 18 2.25 -1.40 0.07
CA LEU A 18 1.02 -1.51 -0.73
C LEU A 18 1.27 -1.95 -2.19
N ASP A 19 2.36 -1.50 -2.81
CA ASP A 19 2.73 -1.88 -4.18
C ASP A 19 2.90 -3.40 -4.36
N ARG A 20 3.37 -4.11 -3.32
CA ARG A 20 3.55 -5.58 -3.35
C ARG A 20 2.22 -6.32 -3.54
N HIS A 21 1.12 -5.71 -3.09
CA HIS A 21 -0.19 -6.35 -3.09
C HIS A 21 -0.94 -6.18 -4.42
N TYR A 22 -0.51 -5.26 -5.30
CA TYR A 22 -1.20 -5.02 -6.57
C TYR A 22 -1.20 -6.26 -7.48
N ILE A 23 -0.06 -6.92 -7.67
CA ILE A 23 0.01 -8.16 -8.46
C ILE A 23 -0.35 -9.36 -7.60
N GLY A 24 0.24 -9.46 -6.40
CA GLY A 24 0.11 -10.63 -5.54
C GLY A 24 -1.33 -10.94 -5.15
N ALA A 25 -2.19 -9.94 -4.91
CA ALA A 25 -3.57 -10.21 -4.49
C ALA A 25 -4.48 -10.78 -5.61
N ARG A 26 -4.09 -10.67 -6.88
CA ARG A 26 -5.00 -10.91 -8.02
C ARG A 26 -4.58 -12.08 -8.91
N TYR A 27 -3.29 -12.33 -9.06
CA TYR A 27 -2.80 -13.28 -10.04
C TYR A 27 -2.16 -14.51 -9.37
N PRO A 28 -2.74 -15.72 -9.54
CA PRO A 28 -2.20 -16.94 -8.92
C PRO A 28 -0.76 -17.27 -9.33
N ASN A 29 -0.35 -16.90 -10.56
CA ASN A 29 1.00 -17.12 -11.07
C ASN A 29 2.08 -16.28 -10.37
N PHE A 30 1.70 -15.35 -9.49
CA PHE A 30 2.65 -14.64 -8.62
C PHE A 30 3.19 -15.53 -7.50
N TYR A 31 2.42 -16.54 -7.08
CA TYR A 31 2.80 -17.44 -5.99
C TYR A 31 3.27 -18.81 -6.52
N PRO A 32 4.12 -19.52 -5.75
CA PRO A 32 4.60 -20.84 -6.15
C PRO A 32 3.48 -21.88 -6.35
N ALA A 33 2.37 -21.77 -5.61
CA ALA A 33 1.22 -22.66 -5.75
C ALA A 33 -0.05 -22.07 -5.10
N GLY A 34 -1.22 -22.57 -5.50
CA GLY A 34 -2.48 -22.27 -4.82
C GLY A 34 -3.07 -20.89 -5.12
N ALA A 35 -4.18 -20.58 -4.44
CA ALA A 35 -4.95 -19.36 -4.68
C ALA A 35 -4.38 -18.16 -3.90
N PRO A 36 -4.32 -16.95 -4.49
CA PRO A 36 -3.75 -15.75 -3.88
C PRO A 36 -4.23 -15.45 -2.45
N TYR A 37 -5.52 -15.60 -2.18
CA TYR A 37 -6.10 -15.28 -0.88
C TYR A 37 -5.48 -16.08 0.28
N ARG A 38 -4.90 -17.26 0.01
CA ARG A 38 -4.28 -18.11 1.04
C ARG A 38 -2.97 -17.54 1.59
N TYR A 39 -2.36 -16.58 0.90
CA TYR A 39 -1.13 -15.91 1.32
C TYR A 39 -1.38 -14.65 2.16
N TYR A 40 -2.64 -14.29 2.39
CA TYR A 40 -3.02 -13.12 3.16
C TYR A 40 -3.55 -13.51 4.53
N THR A 41 -3.03 -12.85 5.55
CA THR A 41 -3.58 -12.91 6.90
C THR A 41 -4.42 -11.67 7.18
N GLU A 42 -5.31 -11.77 8.16
CA GLU A 42 -6.08 -10.62 8.61
C GLU A 42 -5.17 -9.48 9.13
N GLU A 43 -4.03 -9.83 9.73
CA GLU A 43 -3.02 -8.85 10.17
C GLU A 43 -2.45 -8.05 8.99
N ILE A 44 -2.07 -8.73 7.90
CA ILE A 44 -1.60 -8.09 6.66
C ILE A 44 -2.68 -7.15 6.12
N ALA A 45 -3.93 -7.63 6.03
CA ALA A 45 -5.04 -6.84 5.54
C ALA A 45 -5.27 -5.58 6.39
N ARG A 46 -5.31 -5.72 7.72
CA ARG A 46 -5.48 -4.60 8.65
C ARG A 46 -4.33 -3.60 8.57
N ARG A 47 -3.09 -4.05 8.39
CA ARG A 47 -1.94 -3.17 8.20
C ARG A 47 -2.04 -2.38 6.89
N CYS A 48 -2.35 -3.04 5.77
CA CYS A 48 -2.52 -2.40 4.47
C CYS A 48 -3.63 -1.33 4.49
N VAL A 49 -4.78 -1.63 5.10
CA VAL A 49 -5.88 -0.67 5.21
C VAL A 49 -5.45 0.56 6.01
N ARG A 50 -4.73 0.38 7.13
CA ARG A 50 -4.20 1.51 7.92
C ARG A 50 -3.22 2.36 7.11
N TYR A 51 -2.36 1.74 6.32
CA TYR A 51 -1.37 2.44 5.49
C TYR A 51 -2.06 3.27 4.40
N ALA A 52 -3.04 2.68 3.71
CA ALA A 52 -3.84 3.38 2.72
C ALA A 52 -4.59 4.58 3.33
N ALA A 53 -5.14 4.41 4.54
CA ALA A 53 -5.81 5.49 5.26
C ALA A 53 -4.85 6.64 5.62
N SER A 54 -3.62 6.33 6.08
CA SER A 54 -2.59 7.33 6.36
C SER A 54 -2.21 8.15 5.11
N ILE A 55 -2.02 7.46 3.98
CA ILE A 55 -1.71 8.11 2.69
C ILE A 55 -2.86 9.02 2.26
N LEU A 56 -4.10 8.52 2.27
CA LEU A 56 -5.28 9.30 1.91
C LEU A 56 -5.48 10.52 2.82
N SER A 57 -5.24 10.37 4.12
CA SER A 57 -5.29 11.47 5.09
C SER A 57 -4.29 12.57 4.76
N ALA A 58 -3.04 12.21 4.47
CA ALA A 58 -2.00 13.17 4.10
C ALA A 58 -2.32 13.91 2.80
N VAL A 59 -2.75 13.19 1.75
CA VAL A 59 -3.14 13.80 0.46
C VAL A 59 -4.33 14.75 0.65
N ARG A 60 -5.34 14.38 1.44
CA ARG A 60 -6.48 15.25 1.74
C ARG A 60 -6.04 16.53 2.46
N LYS A 61 -5.11 16.44 3.41
CA LYS A 61 -4.56 17.63 4.11
C LYS A 61 -3.77 18.52 3.16
N PHE A 62 -3.02 17.93 2.23
CA PHE A 62 -2.24 18.65 1.23
C PHE A 62 -3.14 19.44 0.26
N ILE A 63 -4.23 18.83 -0.22
CA ILE A 63 -5.16 19.48 -1.17
C ILE A 63 -5.98 20.60 -0.52
N LYS A 64 -6.29 20.51 0.78
CA LYS A 64 -7.06 21.52 1.52
C LYS A 64 -6.22 22.72 1.97
N ARG A 65 -4.93 22.72 1.69
CA ARG A 65 -3.98 23.76 2.07
C ARG A 65 -3.90 24.81 0.97
#